data_AF-A0A9P6SJ22-F1
#
_entry.id   AF-A0A9P6SJ22-F1
#
_cell.length_a   1.000
_cell.length_b   1.000
_cell.length_c   1.000
_cell.angle_alpha   90.00
_cell.angle_beta   90.00
_cell.angle_gamma   90.00
#
_symmetry.space_group_name_H-M   'P 1'
#
loop_
_entity.id
_entity.type
_entity.pdbx_description
1 polymer ?
#
loop_
_entity_poly.entity_id
_entity_poly.type
_entity_poly.pdbx_seq_one_letter_code
_entity_poly.pdbx_strand_id
1 'polypeptide(L)'
;MSLGRLVKEHQTKNAALKRENEHLRKEAVQSVGQFSDAIADTLSGRVSQIFLNQKELEQEARSLSLQTARYSKQTAQWLALVDQFGSALKELGDVQNWVQVIQKDMEQVTNSLEEAGVPNTTAPAEVNPKAWPLADAALTNSIMDLVQQASHYKQLKKGANEATKTLNRGISEFIIMTADTEPIEILLHLPLLCEDKNVPYVFVPSKTALGRACGVSRPVIAASVTSNEGSDLKAQILAIKLQIEKLLI
;
A
#
# COMPACT_ATOMS: atom_id res chain seq x y z
N MET A 1 -102.04 32.94 32.79
CA MET A 1 -100.73 33.08 33.46
C MET A 1 -100.48 34.55 33.76
N SER A 2 -100.19 34.93 35.01
CA SER A 2 -100.02 36.35 35.38
C SER A 2 -98.64 36.87 34.97
N LEU A 3 -98.57 38.10 34.47
CA LEU A 3 -97.37 38.76 33.97
C LEU A 3 -96.22 38.75 34.99
N GLY A 4 -96.54 38.82 36.29
CA GLY A 4 -95.56 38.79 37.38
C GLY A 4 -94.83 37.45 37.52
N ARG A 5 -95.46 36.32 37.15
CA ARG A 5 -94.77 35.01 37.13
C ARG A 5 -93.76 34.94 35.99
N LEU A 6 -94.11 35.45 34.81
CA LEU A 6 -93.23 35.46 33.63
C LEU A 6 -91.99 36.34 33.84
N VAL A 7 -92.16 37.50 34.47
CA VAL A 7 -91.02 38.39 34.81
C VAL A 7 -90.08 37.75 35.83
N LYS A 8 -90.63 37.09 36.87
CA LYS A 8 -89.83 36.40 37.87
C LYS A 8 -89.07 35.22 37.26
N GLU A 9 -89.71 34.44 36.38
CA GLU A 9 -89.11 33.33 35.66
C GLU A 9 -87.97 33.79 34.73
N HIS A 10 -88.20 34.87 33.97
CA HIS A 10 -87.18 35.50 33.12
C HIS A 10 -85.99 36.03 33.94
N GLN A 11 -86.24 36.66 35.09
CA GLN A 11 -85.17 37.13 36.00
C GLN A 11 -84.35 35.96 36.56
N THR A 12 -85.01 34.87 36.98
CA THR A 12 -84.30 33.67 37.46
C THR A 12 -83.49 33.01 36.36
N LYS A 13 -84.03 32.95 35.13
CA LYS A 13 -83.32 32.40 33.97
C LYS A 13 -82.13 33.27 33.58
N ASN A 14 -82.26 34.58 33.57
CA ASN A 14 -81.14 35.49 33.29
C ASN A 14 -80.07 35.43 34.38
N ALA A 15 -80.46 35.31 35.66
CA ALA A 15 -79.51 35.12 36.74
C ALA A 15 -78.77 33.77 36.64
N ALA A 16 -79.48 32.71 36.24
CA ALA A 16 -78.88 31.39 35.98
C ALA A 16 -77.91 31.44 34.80
N LEU A 17 -78.31 32.03 33.67
CA LEU A 17 -77.46 32.21 32.49
C LEU A 17 -76.21 33.04 32.81
N LYS A 18 -76.34 34.10 33.63
CA LYS A 18 -75.18 34.90 34.05
C LYS A 18 -74.20 34.08 34.91
N ARG A 19 -74.70 33.27 35.84
CA ARG A 19 -73.87 32.37 36.66
C ARG A 19 -73.19 31.30 35.82
N GLU A 20 -73.89 30.71 34.86
CA GLU A 20 -73.35 29.73 33.92
C GLU A 20 -72.26 30.35 33.03
N ASN A 21 -72.50 31.56 32.51
CA ASN A 21 -71.51 32.28 31.70
C ASN A 21 -70.28 32.67 32.52
N GLU A 22 -70.44 33.11 33.78
CA GLU A 22 -69.33 33.36 34.70
C GLU A 22 -68.56 32.08 35.06
N HIS A 23 -69.23 30.93 35.18
CA HIS A 23 -68.61 29.63 35.41
C HIS A 23 -67.77 29.20 34.20
N LEU A 24 -68.37 29.18 33.01
CA LEU A 24 -67.70 28.86 31.76
C LEU A 24 -66.50 29.78 31.50
N ARG A 25 -66.63 31.08 31.83
CA ARG A 25 -65.53 32.04 31.73
C ARG A 25 -64.39 31.70 32.70
N LYS A 26 -64.69 31.32 33.94
CA LYS A 26 -63.66 30.89 34.91
C LYS A 26 -62.96 29.62 34.47
N GLU A 27 -63.70 28.63 33.98
CA GLU A 27 -63.13 27.38 33.43
C GLU A 27 -62.25 27.65 32.21
N ALA A 28 -62.69 28.53 31.29
CA ALA A 28 -61.89 28.93 30.13
C ALA A 28 -60.59 29.66 30.53
N VAL A 29 -60.64 30.54 31.53
CA VAL A 29 -59.43 31.22 32.04
C VAL A 29 -58.50 30.24 32.73
N GLN A 30 -59.04 29.29 33.50
CA GLN A 30 -58.25 28.27 34.17
C GLN A 30 -57.58 27.31 33.17
N SER A 31 -58.29 26.88 32.13
CA SER A 31 -57.73 25.99 31.10
C SER A 31 -56.64 26.68 30.27
N VAL A 32 -56.84 27.95 29.92
CA VAL A 32 -55.79 28.78 29.26
C VAL A 32 -54.58 28.97 30.18
N GLY A 33 -54.79 29.20 31.48
CA GLY A 33 -53.72 29.29 32.47
C GLY A 33 -52.89 28.01 32.56
N GLN A 34 -53.57 26.87 32.73
CA GLN A 34 -52.92 25.55 32.76
C GLN A 34 -52.14 25.24 31.48
N PHE A 35 -52.69 25.61 30.32
CA PHE A 35 -52.00 25.46 29.04
C PHE A 35 -50.76 26.37 28.92
N SER A 36 -50.86 27.63 29.37
CA SER A 36 -49.73 28.57 29.38
C SER A 36 -48.60 28.07 30.27
N ASP A 37 -48.91 27.56 31.46
CA ASP A 37 -47.93 27.02 32.39
C ASP A 37 -47.25 25.76 31.81
N ALA A 38 -48.05 24.84 31.22
CA ALA A 38 -47.51 23.65 30.56
C ALA A 38 -46.58 24.00 29.38
N ILE A 39 -46.89 25.06 28.61
CA ILE A 39 -46.00 25.57 27.57
C ILE A 39 -44.73 26.15 28.19
N ALA A 40 -44.83 26.95 29.25
CA ALA A 40 -43.68 27.57 29.89
C ALA A 40 -42.71 26.51 30.43
N ASP A 41 -43.22 25.45 31.04
CA ASP A 41 -42.43 24.32 31.54
C ASP A 41 -41.77 23.55 30.38
N THR A 42 -42.53 23.27 29.31
CA THR A 42 -42.00 22.58 28.14
C THR A 42 -40.91 23.40 27.45
N LEU A 43 -41.12 24.70 27.30
CA LEU A 43 -40.16 25.61 26.69
C LEU A 43 -38.90 25.70 27.56
N SER A 44 -39.05 25.83 28.88
CA SER A 44 -37.93 25.89 29.82
C SER A 44 -37.10 24.62 29.79
N GLY A 45 -37.74 23.45 29.74
CA GLY A 45 -37.06 22.16 29.59
C GLY A 45 -36.33 22.05 28.25
N ARG A 46 -36.96 22.43 27.14
CA ARG A 46 -36.35 22.41 25.80
C ARG A 46 -35.19 23.39 25.68
N VAL A 47 -35.31 24.59 26.25
CA VAL A 47 -34.23 25.59 26.28
C VAL A 47 -33.04 25.06 27.09
N SER A 48 -33.28 24.41 28.23
CA SER A 48 -32.22 23.77 29.01
C SER A 48 -31.50 22.68 28.23
N GLN A 49 -32.23 21.83 27.48
CA GLN A 49 -31.62 20.78 26.65
C GLN A 49 -30.82 21.37 25.48
N ILE A 50 -31.36 22.38 24.79
CA ILE A 50 -30.66 23.07 23.72
C ILE A 50 -29.37 23.70 24.26
N PHE A 51 -29.39 24.28 25.45
CA PHE A 51 -28.21 24.86 26.07
C PHE A 51 -27.13 23.81 26.39
N LEU A 52 -27.53 22.64 26.92
CA LEU A 52 -26.59 21.54 27.17
C LEU A 52 -25.99 21.02 25.87
N ASN A 53 -26.81 20.77 24.85
CA ASN A 53 -26.34 20.31 23.54
C ASN A 53 -25.44 21.34 22.87
N GLN A 54 -25.76 22.64 22.96
CA GLN A 54 -24.93 23.73 22.46
C GLN A 54 -23.55 23.71 23.10
N LYS A 55 -23.47 23.49 24.42
CA LYS A 55 -22.21 23.42 25.15
C LYS A 55 -21.37 22.21 24.74
N GLU A 56 -22.00 21.04 24.57
CA GLU A 56 -21.31 19.83 24.09
C GLU A 56 -20.78 20.01 22.66
N LEU A 57 -21.60 20.54 21.75
CA LEU A 57 -21.19 20.85 20.38
C LEU A 57 -20.03 21.85 20.33
N GLU A 58 -20.05 22.89 21.17
CA GLU A 58 -18.94 23.84 21.27
C GLU A 58 -17.66 23.18 21.77
N GLN A 59 -17.75 22.23 22.70
CA GLN A 59 -16.59 21.49 23.20
C GLN A 59 -16.01 20.56 22.12
N GLU A 60 -16.86 19.84 21.41
CA GLU A 60 -16.46 18.97 20.29
C GLU A 60 -15.82 19.78 19.16
N ALA A 61 -16.42 20.92 18.78
CA ALA A 61 -15.87 21.81 17.77
C ALA A 61 -14.47 22.33 18.13
N ARG A 62 -14.24 22.68 19.40
CA ARG A 62 -12.90 23.06 19.89
C ARG A 62 -11.92 21.90 19.81
N SER A 63 -12.32 20.70 20.23
CA SER A 63 -11.48 19.50 20.16
C SER A 63 -11.09 19.18 18.71
N LEU A 64 -12.05 19.22 17.79
CA LEU A 64 -11.83 18.96 16.37
C LEU A 64 -10.91 20.02 15.74
N SER A 65 -11.06 21.29 16.12
CA SER A 65 -10.19 22.38 15.67
C SER A 65 -8.73 22.14 16.11
N LEU A 66 -8.51 21.74 17.37
CA LEU A 66 -7.18 21.39 17.88
C LEU A 66 -6.58 20.20 17.15
N GLN A 67 -7.39 19.16 16.89
CA GLN A 67 -6.95 17.99 16.12
C GLN A 67 -6.57 18.38 14.68
N THR A 68 -7.38 19.22 14.03
CA THR A 68 -7.10 19.73 12.67
C THR A 68 -5.79 20.50 12.62
N ALA A 69 -5.55 21.37 13.60
CA ALA A 69 -4.28 22.09 13.72
C ALA A 69 -3.08 21.14 13.92
N ARG A 70 -3.26 20.06 14.70
CA ARG A 70 -2.24 19.03 14.88
C ARG A 70 -1.97 18.26 13.58
N TYR A 71 -3.02 17.84 12.87
CA TYR A 71 -2.88 17.14 11.59
C TYR A 71 -2.24 18.04 10.53
N SER A 72 -2.60 19.32 10.46
CA SER A 72 -1.96 20.29 9.58
C SER A 72 -0.44 20.38 9.82
N LYS A 73 -0.01 20.43 11.09
CA LYS A 73 1.43 20.39 11.45
C LYS A 73 2.09 19.08 11.02
N GLN A 74 1.43 17.94 11.24
CA GLN A 74 1.95 16.64 10.81
C GLN A 74 2.10 16.59 9.29
N THR A 75 1.10 17.03 8.52
CA THR A 75 1.17 17.08 7.05
C THR A 75 2.31 17.96 6.57
N ALA A 76 2.54 19.12 7.21
CA ALA A 76 3.68 19.98 6.89
C ALA A 76 5.03 19.28 7.16
N GLN A 77 5.14 18.52 8.26
CA GLN A 77 6.33 17.70 8.55
C GLN A 77 6.54 16.60 7.52
N TRP A 78 5.47 15.89 7.13
CA TRP A 78 5.54 14.88 6.07
C TRP A 78 5.97 15.48 4.73
N LEU A 79 5.46 16.68 4.39
CA LEU A 79 5.86 17.38 3.17
C LEU A 79 7.35 17.74 3.19
N ALA A 80 7.86 18.20 4.34
CA ALA A 80 9.27 18.50 4.52
C ALA A 80 10.17 17.26 4.41
N LEU A 81 9.73 16.11 4.94
CA LEU A 81 10.46 14.84 4.76
C LEU A 81 10.49 14.39 3.30
N VAL A 82 9.39 14.59 2.56
CA VAL A 82 9.34 14.28 1.13
C VAL A 82 10.24 15.21 0.33
N ASP A 83 10.28 16.51 0.66
CA ASP A 83 11.19 17.47 0.04
C ASP A 83 12.65 17.12 0.34
N GLN A 84 12.98 16.81 1.60
CA GLN A 84 14.31 16.35 2.00
C GLN A 84 14.72 15.05 1.29
N PHE A 85 13.79 14.11 1.12
CA PHE A 85 14.02 12.91 0.33
C PHE A 85 14.24 13.25 -1.15
N GLY A 86 13.46 14.18 -1.71
CA GLY A 86 13.63 14.68 -3.07
C GLY A 86 14.99 15.36 -3.29
N SER A 87 15.45 16.15 -2.32
CA SER A 87 16.80 16.75 -2.32
C SER A 87 17.89 15.68 -2.24
N ALA A 88 17.77 14.70 -1.34
CA ALA A 88 18.72 13.59 -1.25
C ALA A 88 18.74 12.72 -2.53
N LEU A 89 17.59 12.56 -3.19
CA LEU A 89 17.49 11.89 -4.47
C LEU A 89 18.14 12.70 -5.60
N LYS A 90 18.11 14.04 -5.50
CA LYS A 90 18.82 14.94 -6.42
C LYS A 90 20.33 14.92 -6.21
N GLU A 91 20.79 14.78 -4.96
CA GLU A 91 22.20 14.49 -4.64
C GLU A 91 22.62 13.10 -5.15
N LEU A 92 21.73 12.10 -5.07
CA LEU A 92 21.94 10.82 -5.78
C LEU A 92 21.92 11.00 -7.30
N GLY A 93 21.22 12.00 -7.84
CA GLY A 93 21.31 12.40 -9.25
C GLY A 93 22.67 12.99 -9.62
N ASP A 94 23.40 13.56 -8.66
CA ASP A 94 24.80 13.96 -8.80
C ASP A 94 25.74 12.74 -8.83
N VAL A 95 25.27 11.52 -8.51
CA VAL A 95 26.00 10.28 -8.80
C VAL A 95 26.14 10.09 -10.31
N GLN A 96 25.22 10.55 -11.14
CA GLN A 96 25.40 10.54 -12.60
C GLN A 96 26.58 11.44 -13.01
N ASN A 97 26.72 12.59 -12.36
CA ASN A 97 27.83 13.52 -12.58
C ASN A 97 29.14 12.96 -11.99
N TRP A 98 29.12 12.33 -10.81
CA TRP A 98 30.26 11.61 -10.25
C TRP A 98 30.65 10.42 -11.11
N VAL A 99 29.71 9.70 -11.70
CA VAL A 99 29.98 8.62 -12.66
C VAL A 99 30.62 9.19 -13.91
N GLN A 100 30.17 10.34 -14.41
CA GLN A 100 30.80 11.02 -15.54
C GLN A 100 32.21 11.53 -15.22
N VAL A 101 32.42 12.09 -14.03
CA VAL A 101 33.75 12.54 -13.57
C VAL A 101 34.67 11.34 -13.35
N ILE A 102 34.21 10.28 -12.69
CA ILE A 102 34.98 9.04 -12.50
C ILE A 102 35.25 8.35 -13.83
N GLN A 103 34.30 8.31 -14.77
CA GLN A 103 34.52 7.75 -16.11
C GLN A 103 35.57 8.55 -16.87
N LYS A 104 35.52 9.89 -16.78
CA LYS A 104 36.49 10.77 -17.41
C LYS A 104 37.88 10.64 -16.78
N ASP A 105 37.96 10.53 -15.46
CA ASP A 105 39.22 10.31 -14.74
C ASP A 105 39.79 8.92 -15.05
N MET A 106 38.92 7.89 -15.13
CA MET A 106 39.31 6.54 -15.53
C MET A 106 39.79 6.51 -16.98
N GLU A 107 39.15 7.25 -17.89
CA GLU A 107 39.57 7.42 -19.29
C GLU A 107 40.92 8.13 -19.41
N GLN A 108 41.17 9.16 -18.58
CA GLN A 108 42.49 9.81 -18.52
C GLN A 108 43.57 8.88 -17.96
N VAL A 109 43.26 8.10 -16.93
CA VAL A 109 44.17 7.10 -16.38
C VAL A 109 44.43 5.98 -17.39
N THR A 110 43.42 5.50 -18.12
CA THR A 110 43.61 4.46 -19.15
C THR A 110 44.44 4.97 -20.32
N ASN A 111 44.21 6.19 -20.80
CA ASN A 111 45.01 6.77 -21.87
C ASN A 111 46.47 6.96 -21.43
N SER A 112 46.69 7.38 -20.18
CA SER A 112 48.04 7.52 -19.60
C SER A 112 48.74 6.16 -19.41
N LEU A 113 47.99 5.09 -19.12
CA LEU A 113 48.51 3.73 -18.95
C LEU A 113 48.75 3.03 -20.29
N GLU A 114 47.96 3.35 -21.32
CA GLU A 114 48.14 2.88 -22.70
C GLU A 114 49.40 3.48 -23.32
N GLU A 115 49.69 4.76 -23.06
CA GLU A 115 50.98 5.39 -23.40
C GLU A 115 52.18 4.78 -22.64
N ALA A 116 51.95 4.20 -21.46
CA ALA A 116 52.97 3.54 -20.64
C ALA A 116 53.16 2.04 -20.95
N GLY A 117 52.40 1.47 -21.89
CA GLY A 117 52.56 0.07 -22.34
C GLY A 117 52.12 -0.99 -21.32
N VAL A 118 51.21 -0.66 -20.39
CA VAL A 118 50.66 -1.63 -19.43
C VAL A 118 49.47 -2.37 -20.08
N PRO A 119 49.48 -3.72 -20.19
CA PRO A 119 48.38 -4.44 -20.80
C PRO A 119 47.09 -4.30 -19.97
N ASN A 120 46.04 -3.80 -20.63
CA ASN A 120 44.72 -3.52 -20.05
C ASN A 120 44.00 -4.85 -19.74
N THR A 121 44.01 -5.26 -18.48
CA THR A 121 43.21 -6.40 -18.01
C THR A 121 41.94 -5.86 -17.35
N THR A 122 40.87 -5.74 -18.13
CA THR A 122 39.52 -5.63 -17.59
C THR A 122 39.17 -6.97 -16.93
N ALA A 123 39.45 -7.10 -15.63
CA ALA A 123 39.04 -8.26 -14.87
C ALA A 123 37.49 -8.30 -14.82
N PRO A 124 36.83 -9.34 -15.37
CA PRO A 124 35.42 -9.57 -15.09
C PRO A 124 35.27 -9.89 -13.59
N ALA A 125 34.19 -9.41 -12.98
CA ALA A 125 33.84 -9.64 -11.58
C ALA A 125 34.16 -11.08 -11.17
N GLU A 126 34.85 -11.26 -10.03
CA GLU A 126 35.29 -12.55 -9.49
C GLU A 126 34.11 -13.51 -9.37
N VAL A 127 33.87 -14.28 -10.44
CA VAL A 127 32.86 -15.33 -10.46
C VAL A 127 33.37 -16.47 -9.60
N ASN A 128 32.61 -16.79 -8.56
CA ASN A 128 32.98 -17.84 -7.63
C ASN A 128 33.14 -19.17 -8.40
N PRO A 129 34.27 -19.89 -8.26
CA PRO A 129 34.53 -21.13 -9.01
C PRO A 129 33.52 -22.25 -8.74
N LYS A 130 32.69 -22.12 -7.68
CA LYS A 130 31.60 -23.04 -7.36
C LYS A 130 30.32 -22.82 -8.18
N ALA A 131 30.21 -21.71 -8.93
CA ALA A 131 29.03 -21.36 -9.72
C ALA A 131 29.12 -21.95 -11.14
N TRP A 132 28.73 -23.22 -11.28
CA TRP A 132 28.67 -23.92 -12.55
C TRP A 132 27.29 -24.56 -12.75
N PRO A 133 26.68 -24.51 -13.94
CA PRO A 133 27.11 -23.83 -15.18
C PRO A 133 26.74 -22.35 -15.18
N LEU A 134 27.65 -21.50 -15.68
CA LEU A 134 27.43 -20.05 -15.83
C LEU A 134 26.84 -19.74 -17.22
N ALA A 135 25.78 -18.94 -17.26
CA ALA A 135 25.19 -18.47 -18.51
C ALA A 135 26.11 -17.47 -19.22
N ASP A 136 26.21 -17.59 -20.55
CA ASP A 136 26.79 -16.54 -21.39
C ASP A 136 25.96 -15.25 -21.31
N ALA A 137 26.54 -14.12 -21.70
CA ALA A 137 25.89 -12.81 -21.66
C ALA A 137 24.59 -12.76 -22.50
N ALA A 138 24.59 -13.39 -23.69
CA ALA A 138 23.41 -13.46 -24.54
C ALA A 138 22.28 -14.28 -23.89
N LEU A 139 22.61 -15.44 -23.33
CA LEU A 139 21.65 -16.30 -22.62
C LEU A 139 21.12 -15.62 -21.36
N THR A 140 22.00 -14.92 -20.62
CA THR A 140 21.63 -14.18 -19.41
C THR A 140 20.56 -13.13 -19.72
N ASN A 141 20.71 -12.36 -20.80
CA ASN A 141 19.72 -11.37 -21.19
C ASN A 141 18.37 -12.02 -21.55
N SER A 142 18.39 -13.11 -22.33
CA SER A 142 17.17 -13.86 -22.66
C SER A 142 16.47 -14.43 -21.41
N ILE A 143 17.23 -14.93 -20.44
CA ILE A 143 16.70 -15.39 -19.15
C ILE A 143 16.07 -14.23 -18.37
N MET A 144 16.74 -13.08 -18.29
CA MET A 144 16.24 -11.90 -17.58
C MET A 144 14.92 -11.39 -18.17
N ASP A 145 14.83 -11.32 -19.50
CA ASP A 145 13.61 -10.91 -20.19
C ASP A 145 12.46 -11.88 -19.94
N LEU A 146 12.74 -13.19 -19.98
CA LEU A 146 11.75 -14.23 -19.67
C LEU A 146 11.28 -14.14 -18.21
N VAL A 147 12.20 -13.94 -17.26
CA VAL A 147 11.88 -13.79 -15.84
C VAL A 147 10.99 -12.56 -15.61
N GLN A 148 11.28 -11.46 -16.30
CA GLN A 148 10.47 -10.26 -16.23
C GLN A 148 9.05 -10.50 -16.73
N GLN A 149 8.90 -11.19 -17.86
CA GLN A 149 7.58 -11.58 -18.38
C GLN A 149 6.87 -12.54 -17.41
N ALA A 150 7.54 -13.60 -16.95
CA ALA A 150 6.99 -14.58 -16.00
C ALA A 150 6.54 -13.95 -14.68
N SER A 151 7.19 -12.87 -14.24
CA SER A 151 6.77 -12.09 -13.06
C SER A 151 5.40 -11.44 -13.26
N HIS A 152 5.12 -10.87 -14.44
CA HIS A 152 3.83 -10.27 -14.76
C HIS A 152 2.70 -11.31 -14.80
N TYR A 153 2.98 -12.50 -15.35
CA TYR A 153 2.02 -13.62 -15.40
C TYR A 153 1.92 -14.42 -14.09
N LYS A 154 2.62 -14.00 -13.02
CA LYS A 154 2.68 -14.70 -11.72
C LYS A 154 3.16 -16.16 -11.80
N GLN A 155 3.97 -16.48 -12.80
CA GLN A 155 4.57 -17.81 -13.03
C GLN A 155 6.00 -17.93 -12.48
N LEU A 156 6.34 -17.05 -11.53
CA LEU A 156 7.69 -16.95 -10.97
C LEU A 156 7.63 -17.04 -9.44
N LYS A 157 8.46 -17.91 -8.86
CA LYS A 157 8.71 -18.01 -7.43
C LYS A 157 10.11 -17.51 -7.11
N LYS A 158 10.24 -16.70 -6.06
CA LYS A 158 11.43 -15.89 -5.77
C LYS A 158 12.01 -16.33 -4.42
N GLY A 159 13.31 -16.56 -4.37
CA GLY A 159 14.05 -17.00 -3.19
C GLY A 159 14.34 -18.51 -3.16
N ALA A 160 15.39 -18.87 -2.42
CA ALA A 160 15.89 -20.25 -2.35
C ALA A 160 14.88 -21.24 -1.71
N ASN A 161 14.19 -20.82 -0.65
CA ASN A 161 13.18 -21.65 0.01
C ASN A 161 11.98 -21.94 -0.90
N GLU A 162 11.56 -20.95 -1.68
CA GLU A 162 10.45 -21.11 -2.63
C GLU A 162 10.85 -21.97 -3.82
N ALA A 163 12.07 -21.81 -4.34
CA ALA A 163 12.65 -22.71 -5.35
C ALA A 163 12.70 -24.16 -4.86
N THR A 164 13.07 -24.38 -3.60
CA THR A 164 13.09 -25.73 -2.99
C THR A 164 11.67 -26.33 -2.93
N LYS A 165 10.65 -25.51 -2.62
CA LYS A 165 9.24 -25.95 -2.60
C LYS A 165 8.71 -26.30 -3.99
N THR A 166 9.05 -25.52 -5.02
CA THR A 166 8.58 -25.78 -6.39
C THR A 166 9.23 -27.03 -6.97
N LEU A 167 10.51 -27.27 -6.67
CA LEU A 167 11.21 -28.51 -7.02
C LEU A 167 10.57 -29.74 -6.36
N ASN A 168 10.31 -29.70 -5.06
CA ASN A 168 9.66 -30.81 -4.35
C ASN A 168 8.23 -31.10 -4.83
N ARG A 169 7.53 -30.08 -5.32
CA ARG A 169 6.19 -30.21 -5.91
C ARG A 169 6.20 -30.68 -7.37
N GLY A 170 7.36 -30.69 -8.03
CA GLY A 170 7.47 -31.08 -9.45
C GLY A 170 6.82 -30.09 -10.42
N ILE A 171 6.71 -28.81 -10.04
CA ILE A 171 6.08 -27.76 -10.87
C ILE A 171 7.09 -26.76 -11.45
N SER A 172 8.39 -26.97 -11.19
CA SER A 172 9.45 -26.09 -11.67
C SER A 172 9.94 -26.54 -13.05
N GLU A 173 9.99 -25.63 -14.02
CA GLU A 173 10.55 -25.91 -15.35
C GLU A 173 12.07 -25.83 -15.35
N PHE A 174 12.62 -24.78 -14.75
CA PHE A 174 14.05 -24.57 -14.55
C PHE A 174 14.30 -23.62 -13.38
N ILE A 175 15.52 -23.65 -12.85
CA ILE A 175 15.98 -22.86 -11.70
C ILE A 175 17.08 -21.90 -12.11
N ILE A 176 17.02 -20.68 -11.60
CA ILE A 176 18.03 -19.64 -11.81
C ILE A 176 18.68 -19.34 -10.47
N MET A 177 20.00 -19.34 -10.42
CA MET A 177 20.81 -19.03 -9.25
C MET A 177 21.81 -17.91 -9.57
N THR A 178 22.32 -17.23 -8.55
CA THR A 178 23.25 -16.10 -8.74
C THR A 178 24.64 -16.43 -8.20
N ALA A 179 25.66 -16.13 -9.01
CA ALA A 179 27.06 -16.43 -8.71
C ALA A 179 27.68 -15.46 -7.67
N ASP A 180 27.17 -14.23 -7.57
CA ASP A 180 27.59 -13.18 -6.62
C ASP A 180 26.95 -13.31 -5.22
N THR A 181 26.40 -14.48 -4.90
CA THR A 181 25.79 -14.75 -3.60
C THR A 181 26.88 -15.02 -2.57
N GLU A 182 26.85 -14.26 -1.48
CA GLU A 182 27.80 -14.39 -0.39
C GLU A 182 27.01 -14.54 0.92
N PRO A 183 27.14 -15.66 1.64
CA PRO A 183 27.89 -16.89 1.31
C PRO A 183 27.17 -17.78 0.27
N ILE A 184 27.93 -18.39 -0.64
CA ILE A 184 27.37 -19.23 -1.73
C ILE A 184 26.77 -20.54 -1.21
N GLU A 185 27.21 -20.98 -0.03
CA GLU A 185 26.80 -22.21 0.64
C GLU A 185 25.28 -22.30 0.86
N ILE A 186 24.58 -21.17 0.91
CA ILE A 186 23.11 -21.13 1.06
C ILE A 186 22.35 -21.60 -0.17
N LEU A 187 23.00 -21.70 -1.34
CA LEU A 187 22.40 -22.12 -2.60
C LEU A 187 22.84 -23.53 -3.02
N LEU A 188 23.89 -24.09 -2.41
CA LEU A 188 24.50 -25.36 -2.85
C LEU A 188 23.57 -26.57 -2.72
N HIS A 189 22.50 -26.49 -1.93
CA HIS A 189 21.50 -27.55 -1.88
C HIS A 189 20.58 -27.59 -3.10
N LEU A 190 20.46 -26.49 -3.86
CA LEU A 190 19.58 -26.40 -5.02
C LEU A 190 20.11 -27.20 -6.23
N PRO A 191 21.39 -27.09 -6.65
CA PRO A 191 21.92 -27.92 -7.74
C PRO A 191 21.72 -29.42 -7.50
N LEU A 192 22.03 -29.90 -6.29
CA LEU A 192 21.85 -31.31 -5.91
C LEU A 192 20.38 -31.76 -6.05
N LEU A 193 19.44 -30.92 -5.58
CA LEU A 193 18.01 -31.22 -5.69
C LEU A 193 17.50 -31.14 -7.15
N CYS A 194 18.10 -30.29 -7.97
CA CYS A 194 17.79 -30.16 -9.39
C CYS A 194 18.22 -31.41 -10.16
N GLU A 195 19.39 -31.98 -9.84
CA GLU A 195 19.88 -33.24 -10.41
C GLU A 195 18.96 -34.41 -10.04
N ASP A 196 18.58 -34.55 -8.76
CA ASP A 196 17.67 -35.60 -8.29
C ASP A 196 16.30 -35.58 -8.98
N LYS A 197 15.82 -34.37 -9.33
CA LYS A 197 14.50 -34.15 -9.97
C LYS A 197 14.59 -33.99 -11.48
N ASN A 198 15.79 -34.04 -12.05
CA ASN A 198 16.05 -33.83 -13.47
C ASN A 198 15.49 -32.49 -14.00
N VAL A 199 15.66 -31.42 -13.22
CA VAL A 199 15.23 -30.05 -13.54
C VAL A 199 16.47 -29.22 -13.92
N PRO A 200 16.50 -28.57 -15.09
CA PRO A 200 17.64 -27.75 -15.49
C PRO A 200 17.87 -26.55 -14.57
N TYR A 201 19.14 -26.21 -14.34
CA TYR A 201 19.52 -25.06 -13.52
C TYR A 201 20.66 -24.28 -14.18
N VAL A 202 20.74 -22.97 -13.88
CA VAL A 202 21.76 -22.09 -14.44
C VAL A 202 22.17 -21.00 -13.46
N PHE A 203 23.45 -20.63 -13.48
CA PHE A 203 23.98 -19.50 -12.74
C PHE A 203 24.02 -18.25 -13.61
N VAL A 204 23.60 -17.15 -13.01
CA VAL A 204 23.65 -15.78 -13.55
C VAL A 204 24.67 -14.98 -12.74
N PRO A 205 25.41 -14.05 -13.35
CA PRO A 205 26.46 -13.31 -12.66
C PRO A 205 25.97 -12.42 -11.50
N SER A 206 24.79 -11.78 -11.61
CA SER A 206 24.34 -10.79 -10.60
C SER A 206 22.96 -11.02 -9.98
N LYS A 207 22.89 -11.03 -8.65
CA LYS A 207 21.67 -11.06 -7.82
C LYS A 207 20.86 -9.77 -7.86
N THR A 208 21.51 -8.63 -8.13
CA THR A 208 20.81 -7.35 -8.26
C THR A 208 20.05 -7.27 -9.57
N ALA A 209 20.64 -7.78 -10.66
CA ALA A 209 19.98 -7.87 -11.96
C ALA A 209 18.77 -8.81 -11.90
N LEU A 210 18.93 -9.98 -11.26
CA LEU A 210 17.84 -10.93 -11.08
C LEU A 210 16.68 -10.33 -10.25
N GLY A 211 17.00 -9.59 -9.17
CA GLY A 211 15.99 -8.89 -8.36
C GLY A 211 15.17 -7.89 -9.17
N ARG A 212 15.83 -7.08 -10.00
CA ARG A 212 15.16 -6.13 -10.91
C ARG A 212 14.25 -6.83 -11.92
N ALA A 213 14.73 -7.90 -12.57
CA ALA A 213 13.91 -8.70 -13.49
C ALA A 213 12.69 -9.30 -12.79
N CYS A 214 12.83 -9.73 -11.53
CA CYS A 214 11.72 -10.22 -10.71
C CYS A 214 10.71 -9.11 -10.29
N GLY A 215 10.97 -7.84 -10.59
CA GLY A 215 10.16 -6.70 -10.16
C GLY A 215 10.29 -6.38 -8.67
N VAL A 216 11.44 -6.67 -8.05
CA VAL A 216 11.69 -6.46 -6.62
C VAL A 216 12.92 -5.56 -6.44
N SER A 217 12.85 -4.60 -5.53
CA SER A 217 13.98 -3.70 -5.21
C SER A 217 15.09 -4.36 -4.39
N ARG A 218 14.80 -5.52 -3.79
CA ARG A 218 15.74 -6.33 -3.00
C ARG A 218 16.45 -7.34 -3.90
N PRO A 219 17.72 -7.67 -3.63
CA PRO A 219 18.43 -8.71 -4.37
C PRO A 219 17.75 -10.07 -4.20
N VAL A 220 17.72 -10.85 -5.28
CA VAL A 220 17.14 -12.19 -5.31
C VAL A 220 18.25 -13.17 -5.66
N ILE A 221 18.44 -14.17 -4.81
CA ILE A 221 19.53 -15.16 -4.93
C ILE A 221 19.17 -16.40 -5.75
N ALA A 222 17.87 -16.70 -5.84
CA ALA A 222 17.35 -17.84 -6.58
C ALA A 222 15.95 -17.52 -7.07
N ALA A 223 15.58 -18.04 -8.24
CA ALA A 223 14.25 -17.95 -8.78
C ALA A 223 13.87 -19.26 -9.48
N SER A 224 12.58 -19.61 -9.42
CA SER A 224 12.01 -20.78 -10.08
C SER A 224 10.89 -20.34 -11.01
N VAL A 225 10.99 -20.73 -12.27
CA VAL A 225 9.93 -20.54 -13.25
C VAL A 225 9.02 -21.77 -13.19
N THR A 226 7.73 -21.55 -12.96
CA THR A 226 6.76 -22.63 -12.79
C THR A 226 6.03 -22.97 -14.08
N SER A 227 5.70 -24.24 -14.28
CA SER A 227 4.85 -24.71 -15.37
C SER A 227 3.43 -24.17 -15.20
N ASN A 228 2.88 -23.56 -16.25
CA ASN A 228 1.45 -23.28 -16.33
C ASN A 228 1.00 -23.38 -17.79
N GLU A 229 0.01 -24.24 -18.03
CA GLU A 229 -0.40 -24.69 -19.36
C GLU A 229 -1.15 -23.63 -20.17
N GLY A 230 -1.68 -22.59 -19.52
CA GLY A 230 -2.47 -21.54 -20.16
C GLY A 230 -1.67 -20.30 -20.58
N SER A 231 -0.34 -20.37 -20.71
CA SER A 231 0.49 -19.19 -20.99
C SER A 231 1.29 -19.29 -22.28
N ASP A 232 1.31 -18.17 -23.00
CA ASP A 232 2.06 -17.95 -24.24
C ASP A 232 3.58 -18.04 -24.05
N LEU A 233 4.08 -18.02 -22.79
CA LEU A 233 5.51 -18.11 -22.47
C LEU A 233 6.10 -19.51 -22.61
N LYS A 234 5.26 -20.55 -22.78
CA LYS A 234 5.71 -21.94 -22.83
C LYS A 234 6.77 -22.21 -23.91
N ALA A 235 6.63 -21.60 -25.09
CA ALA A 235 7.60 -21.76 -26.18
C ALA A 235 8.97 -21.16 -25.83
N GLN A 236 8.99 -19.99 -25.19
CA GLN A 236 10.22 -19.32 -24.76
C GLN A 236 10.90 -20.07 -23.61
N ILE A 237 10.11 -20.55 -22.65
CA ILE A 237 10.60 -21.39 -21.54
C ILE A 237 11.29 -22.65 -22.09
N LEU A 238 10.66 -23.34 -23.06
CA LEU A 238 11.23 -24.55 -23.65
C LEU A 238 12.52 -24.25 -24.42
N ALA A 239 12.58 -23.14 -25.16
CA ALA A 239 13.80 -22.72 -25.88
C ALA A 239 14.97 -22.46 -24.92
N ILE A 240 14.73 -21.73 -23.82
CA ILE A 240 15.76 -21.46 -22.80
C ILE A 240 16.15 -22.76 -22.07
N LYS A 241 15.18 -23.63 -21.75
CA LYS A 241 15.44 -24.93 -21.13
C LYS A 241 16.42 -25.77 -21.95
N LEU A 242 16.19 -25.87 -23.27
CA LEU A 242 17.10 -26.57 -24.19
C LEU A 242 18.50 -25.92 -24.25
N GLN A 243 18.59 -24.60 -24.12
CA GLN A 243 19.90 -23.92 -24.07
C GLN A 243 20.63 -24.19 -22.76
N ILE A 244 19.92 -24.26 -21.63
CA ILE A 244 20.50 -24.60 -20.33
C ILE A 244 20.93 -26.06 -20.30
N GLU A 245 20.13 -26.99 -20.83
CA GLU A 245 20.51 -28.42 -20.91
C GLU A 245 21.80 -28.63 -21.69
N LYS A 246 22.04 -27.84 -22.75
CA LYS A 246 23.31 -27.88 -23.50
C LYS A 246 24.53 -27.44 -22.69
N LEU A 247 24.34 -26.63 -21.63
CA LEU A 247 25.43 -26.19 -20.75
C LEU A 247 25.77 -27.20 -19.65
N LEU A 248 24.87 -28.17 -19.41
CA LEU A 248 25.02 -29.21 -18.39
C LEU A 248 25.68 -30.50 -18.94
N ILE A 249 25.98 -30.54 -20.24
CA ILE A 249 26.69 -31.64 -20.92
C ILE A 249 28.17 -31.26 -21.06
#